data_AF-A0A968UGL9-F1
#
_entry.id   AF-A0A968UGL9-F1
#
_cell.length_a   1.000
_cell.length_b   1.000
_cell.length_c   1.000
_cell.angle_alpha   90.00
_cell.angle_beta   90.00
_cell.angle_gamma   90.00
#
_symmetry.space_group_name_H-M   'P 1'
#
loop_
_entity.id
_entity.type
_entity.pdbx_description
1 polymer ?
#
loop_
_entity_poly.entity_id
_entity_poly.type
_entity_poly.pdbx_seq_one_letter_code
_entity_poly.pdbx_strand_id
1 'polypeptide(L)' 'MVTTTTQKITFEEYLDYDDGTNNRYELVNGELVEMTPASFFAFRHY' A
#
# COMPACT_ATOMS: atom_id res chain seq x y z
N MET A 1 8.81 -10.05 6.69
CA MET A 1 7.51 -10.72 6.42
C MET A 1 6.65 -9.66 5.78
N VAL A 2 6.03 -9.91 4.63
CA VAL A 2 5.17 -8.92 3.96
C VAL A 2 3.83 -8.93 4.70
N THR A 3 3.60 -7.92 5.53
CA THR A 3 2.35 -7.72 6.26
C THR A 3 1.41 -6.95 5.36
N THR A 4 0.72 -7.66 4.47
CA THR A 4 -0.37 -7.08 3.67
C THR A 4 -1.52 -6.79 4.63
N THR A 5 -1.51 -5.60 5.23
CA THR A 5 -2.52 -5.16 6.19
C THR A 5 -3.79 -4.82 5.41
N THR A 6 -4.63 -5.83 5.13
CA THR A 6 -5.96 -5.62 4.54
C THR A 6 -6.89 -5.03 5.58
N GLN A 7 -6.74 -3.73 5.84
CA GLN A 7 -7.60 -2.98 6.75
C GLN A 7 -8.55 -2.11 5.94
N LYS A 8 -9.83 -2.16 6.29
CA LYS A 8 -10.83 -1.26 5.73
C LYS A 8 -10.70 0.09 6.39
N ILE A 9 -10.43 1.11 5.59
CA ILE A 9 -10.25 2.49 6.06
C ILE A 9 -11.03 3.44 5.14
N THR A 10 -11.43 4.57 5.69
CA THR A 10 -12.02 5.66 4.92
C THR A 10 -10.95 6.43 4.14
N PHE A 11 -11.39 7.22 3.15
CA PHE A 11 -10.47 8.07 2.39
C PHE A 11 -9.79 9.12 3.29
N GLU A 12 -10.50 9.66 4.28
CA GLU A 12 -9.93 10.62 5.22
C GLU A 12 -8.84 9.98 6.08
N GLU A 13 -9.09 8.79 6.63
CA GLU A 13 -8.08 8.03 7.39
C GLU A 13 -6.87 7.67 6.53
N TYR A 14 -7.07 7.37 5.24
CA TYR A 14 -5.98 7.11 4.29
C TYR A 14 -5.06 8.31 4.08
N LEU A 15 -5.60 9.53 4.04
CA LEU A 15 -4.81 10.75 3.83
C LEU A 15 -3.82 11.02 4.97
N ASP A 16 -4.21 10.64 6.18
CA ASP A 16 -3.40 10.80 7.40
C ASP A 16 -2.71 9.48 7.82
N TYR A 17 -2.82 8.41 7.01
CA TYR A 17 -2.25 7.11 7.34
C TYR A 17 -0.73 7.12 7.24
N ASP A 18 -0.07 6.93 8.37
CA ASP A 18 1.36 6.69 8.50
C ASP A 18 1.56 5.58 9.54
N ASP A 19 2.09 4.43 9.12
CA ASP A 19 2.41 3.31 10.01
C ASP A 19 3.83 3.41 10.58
N GLY A 20 4.52 4.53 10.32
CA GLY A 20 5.91 4.76 10.72
C GLY A 20 6.91 3.92 9.92
N THR A 21 6.43 3.18 8.92
CA THR A 21 7.28 2.46 7.97
C THR A 21 7.37 3.27 6.69
N ASN A 22 8.49 3.18 5.99
CA ASN A 22 8.65 3.84 4.69
C ASN A 22 7.91 3.05 3.57
N ASN A 23 6.89 2.27 3.93
CA ASN A 23 6.06 1.53 2.99
C ASN A 23 5.08 2.48 2.30
N ARG A 24 4.73 2.14 1.08
CA ARG A 24 3.71 2.87 0.32
C ARG A 24 2.47 2.01 0.27
N TYR A 25 1.31 2.63 0.43
CA TYR A 25 0.03 1.97 0.36
C TYR A 25 -0.86 2.65 -0.67
N GLU A 26 -1.84 1.92 -1.17
CA GLU A 26 -2.85 2.38 -2.12
C GLU A 26 -4.24 2.00 -1.60
N LEU A 27 -5.19 2.91 -1.72
CA LEU A 27 -6.57 2.68 -1.30
C LEU A 27 -7.38 2.07 -2.46
N VAL A 28 -7.75 0.80 -2.35
CA VAL A 28 -8.50 0.05 -3.37
C VAL A 28 -9.84 -0.38 -2.78
N ASN A 29 -10.96 0.17 -3.29
CA ASN A 29 -12.31 -0.13 -2.81
C ASN A 29 -12.51 0.06 -1.28
N GLY A 30 -11.79 1.02 -0.68
CA GLY A 30 -11.82 1.25 0.77
C GLY A 30 -10.94 0.30 1.59
N GLU A 31 -10.08 -0.46 0.93
CA GLU A 31 -9.07 -1.33 1.56
C GLU A 31 -7.68 -0.75 1.33
N LEU A 32 -6.88 -0.71 2.40
CA LEU A 32 -5.48 -0.32 2.32
C LEU A 32 -4.66 -1.50 1.78
N VAL A 33 -3.99 -1.31 0.66
CA VAL A 33 -3.17 -2.34 0.01
C VAL A 33 -1.73 -1.86 -0.05
N GLU A 34 -0.79 -2.65 0.47
CA GLU A 34 0.64 -2.34 0.40
C GLU A 34 1.10 -2.39 -1.06
N MET A 35 1.63 -1.26 -1.55
CA MET A 35 2.26 -1.18 -2.85
C MET A 35 3.63 -1.83 -2.75
N THR A 36 3.81 -2.93 -3.47
CA THR A 36 5.14 -3.53 -3.61
C THR A 36 6.08 -2.48 -4.21
N PRO A 37 7.29 -2.26 -3.65
CA PRO A 37 8.27 -1.38 -4.26
C PRO A 37 8.47 -1.78 -5.72
N ALA A 38 8.66 -0.80 -6.61
CA ALA A 38 9.01 -1.07 -8.00
C ALA A 38 10.35 -1.83 -8.04
N SER A 39 10.27 -3.15 -7.96
CA SER A 39 11.42 -4.02 -8.04
C SER A 39 11.84 -4.09 -9.50
N PHE A 40 13.12 -4.34 -9.75
CA PHE A 40 13.65 -4.60 -11.09
C PHE A 40 12.81 -5.64 -11.88
N PHE A 41 12.10 -6.54 -11.18
CA PHE A 41 11.17 -7.50 -11.78
C PHE A 41 9.86 -6.87 -12.31
N ALA A 42 9.36 -5.79 -11.71
CA ALA A 42 8.16 -5.07 -12.18
C ALA A 42 8.39 -4.38 -13.53
N PHE A 43 9.64 -4.06 -13.88
CA PHE A 43 10.01 -3.40 -15.13
C PHE A 43 10.23 -4.35 -16.33
N ARG A 44 10.14 -5.68 -16.15
CA ARG A 44 10.41 -6.67 -17.23
C ARG A 44 9.17 -7.00 -18.08
N HIS A 45 8.02 -6.39 -17.80
CA HIS A 45 6.78 -6.64 -18.54
C HIS A 45 6.27 -5.44 -19.36
N TYR A 46 7.13 -4.46 -19.64
CA TYR A 46 6.90 -3.45 -20.68
C TYR A 46 7.96 -3.54 -21.77
#